data_AF-A0A0J7BI42-F1
#
_entry.id   AF-A0A0J7BI42-F1
#
_cell.length_a   1.000
_cell.length_b   1.000
_cell.length_c   1.000
_cell.angle_alpha   90.00
_cell.angle_beta   90.00
_cell.angle_gamma   90.00
#
_symmetry.space_group_name_H-M   'P 1'
#
loop_
_entity.id
_entity.type
_entity.pdbx_description
1 polymer ?
#
loop_
_entity_poly.entity_id
_entity_poly.type
_entity_poly.pdbx_seq_one_letter_code
_entity_poly.pdbx_strand_id
1 'polypeptide(L)'
;MPVTGLFFIPANPNSSTALGTVANQLRAAYNAVPTGRWALEHKLLRDTPSCLPPSAYAPLPQLQPRFMHFLSLSHFQSHGFVYISDRPSPDPWAPSQPHHSQAGIHAHPTQQQIPPQPSSSNRLVKEEDAPQVSRSSSSSSWTMMTLDPASFNSFLAITLRACEPLWCHRHTMLVTGGTIFEVGDFRIRIGDLRQTQPVQRVRGCIVEIEYRGPGQTVTPKDSDWYLPVSEPATSAALGVEDGFLGIAGGAGDGEEELLTEEDWVVGEKLIREFWGRFAVPGAKEAIRVPGLLTETNKARQRGTKRLTTMDAGVTNTGIAGADLARQYMELLRFNR
;
A
#
# COMPACT_ATOMS: atom_id res chain seq x y z
N MET A 1 3.84 18.15 2.00
CA MET A 1 3.65 16.78 2.53
C MET A 1 4.96 16.28 3.15
N PRO A 2 4.97 15.46 4.20
CA PRO A 2 6.21 14.92 4.77
C PRO A 2 6.76 13.74 3.96
N VAL A 3 8.08 13.55 3.98
CA VAL A 3 8.71 12.32 3.44
C VAL A 3 8.59 11.23 4.49
N THR A 4 8.24 10.03 4.07
CA THR A 4 7.99 8.91 4.99
C THR A 4 8.82 7.69 4.63
N GLY A 5 9.17 6.93 5.65
CA GLY A 5 9.86 5.66 5.50
C GLY A 5 9.33 4.61 6.47
N LEU A 6 9.09 3.40 5.95
CA LEU A 6 8.64 2.28 6.75
C LEU A 6 9.71 1.22 6.88
N PHE A 7 9.82 0.67 8.09
CA PHE A 7 10.68 -0.46 8.41
C PHE A 7 9.87 -1.56 9.10
N PHE A 8 10.06 -2.81 8.67
CA PHE A 8 9.41 -3.97 9.25
C PHE A 8 10.43 -4.97 9.76
N ILE A 9 10.37 -5.29 11.05
CA ILE A 9 11.21 -6.29 11.68
C ILE A 9 10.39 -7.55 11.87
N PRO A 10 10.63 -8.62 11.09
CA PRO A 10 9.87 -9.86 11.21
C PRO A 10 10.08 -10.50 12.59
N ALA A 11 9.02 -11.02 13.18
CA ALA A 11 9.09 -11.84 14.38
C ALA A 11 8.94 -13.32 14.03
N ASN A 12 9.66 -14.16 14.78
CA ASN A 12 9.38 -15.58 14.79
C ASN A 12 8.09 -15.84 15.58
N PRO A 13 7.24 -16.81 15.17
CA PRO A 13 5.97 -17.08 15.85
C PRO A 13 6.09 -17.34 17.35
N ASN A 14 7.23 -17.86 17.80
CA ASN A 14 7.51 -18.25 19.18
C ASN A 14 8.37 -17.20 19.93
N SER A 15 8.64 -16.04 19.33
CA SER A 15 9.47 -14.98 19.90
C SER A 15 8.63 -13.75 20.21
N SER A 16 9.06 -12.98 21.23
CA SER A 16 8.61 -11.61 21.37
C SER A 16 9.00 -10.80 20.13
N THR A 17 8.22 -9.77 19.84
CA THR A 17 8.53 -8.80 18.79
C THR A 17 9.68 -7.89 19.18
N ALA A 18 10.24 -7.18 18.21
CA ALA A 18 11.31 -6.20 18.45
C ALA A 18 10.81 -4.87 19.05
N LEU A 19 9.51 -4.71 19.35
CA LEU A 19 8.91 -3.44 19.78
C LEU A 19 9.63 -2.82 20.99
N GLY A 20 9.83 -3.61 22.05
CA GLY A 20 10.54 -3.15 23.25
C GLY A 20 11.98 -2.74 22.95
N THR A 21 12.69 -3.52 22.14
CA THR A 21 14.07 -3.25 21.71
C THR A 21 14.17 -1.95 20.94
N VAL A 22 13.36 -1.76 19.90
CA VAL A 22 13.37 -0.54 19.07
C VAL A 22 13.00 0.68 19.90
N ALA A 23 11.93 0.59 20.71
CA ALA A 23 11.52 1.70 21.56
C ALA A 23 12.62 2.10 22.55
N ASN A 24 13.29 1.13 23.18
CA ASN A 24 14.37 1.42 24.13
C ASN A 24 15.60 2.00 23.44
N GLN A 25 15.97 1.52 22.25
CA GLN A 25 17.08 2.07 21.49
C GLN A 25 16.80 3.51 21.01
N LEU A 26 15.56 3.79 20.55
CA LEU A 26 15.14 5.15 20.21
C LEU A 26 15.26 6.10 21.40
N ARG A 27 14.78 5.66 22.59
CA ARG A 27 14.92 6.44 23.83
C ARG A 27 16.37 6.68 24.20
N ALA A 28 17.21 5.65 24.12
CA ALA A 28 18.63 5.77 24.44
C ALA A 28 19.39 6.70 23.48
N ALA A 29 19.06 6.67 22.19
CA ALA A 29 19.74 7.48 21.18
C ALA A 29 19.32 8.96 21.18
N TYR A 30 18.08 9.26 21.54
CA TYR A 30 17.50 10.60 21.35
C TYR A 30 16.76 11.18 22.56
N ASN A 31 16.73 10.49 23.69
CA ASN A 31 15.89 10.83 24.84
C ASN A 31 14.40 10.99 24.46
N ALA A 32 13.93 10.18 23.49
CA ALA A 32 12.59 10.28 22.95
C ALA A 32 11.52 9.99 24.02
N VAL A 33 10.46 10.78 24.06
CA VAL A 33 9.33 10.59 24.99
C VAL A 33 8.08 10.18 24.19
N PRO A 34 7.30 9.17 24.64
CA PRO A 34 6.03 8.85 24.02
C PRO A 34 5.06 10.04 24.05
N THR A 35 4.50 10.41 22.90
CA THR A 35 3.56 11.53 22.76
C THR A 35 2.13 11.10 22.47
N GLY A 36 1.91 9.84 22.09
CA GLY A 36 0.57 9.35 21.77
C GLY A 36 0.53 7.89 21.36
N ARG A 37 -0.64 7.49 20.86
CA ARG A 37 -0.89 6.14 20.33
C ARG A 37 -1.32 6.21 18.88
N TRP A 38 -1.12 5.12 18.16
CA TRP A 38 -1.58 4.99 16.78
C TRP A 38 -2.08 3.58 16.51
N ALA A 39 -2.88 3.43 15.48
CA ALA A 39 -3.40 2.17 15.01
C ALA A 39 -3.41 2.14 13.47
N LEU A 40 -3.42 0.92 12.94
CA LEU A 40 -3.51 0.63 11.53
C LEU A 40 -4.33 -0.64 11.38
N GLU A 41 -5.19 -0.65 10.37
CA GLU A 41 -5.90 -1.86 9.92
C GLU A 41 -5.65 -2.06 8.43
N HIS A 42 -5.17 -3.25 8.08
CA HIS A 42 -4.93 -3.66 6.70
C HIS A 42 -5.68 -4.97 6.41
N LYS A 43 -6.36 -5.03 5.26
CA LYS A 43 -6.97 -6.26 4.73
C LYS A 43 -6.45 -6.54 3.34
N LEU A 44 -6.10 -7.80 3.09
CA LEU A 44 -5.73 -8.28 1.78
C LEU A 44 -6.78 -9.26 1.25
N LEU A 45 -7.22 -9.00 0.02
CA LEU A 45 -8.04 -9.90 -0.77
C LEU A 45 -7.25 -10.37 -1.98
N ARG A 46 -7.53 -11.58 -2.44
CA ARG A 46 -7.04 -12.15 -3.69
C ARG A 46 -8.23 -12.52 -4.56
N ASP A 47 -8.12 -12.39 -5.87
CA ASP A 47 -9.20 -12.82 -6.75
C ASP A 47 -9.45 -14.33 -6.66
N THR A 48 -10.72 -14.71 -6.54
CA THR A 48 -11.14 -16.10 -6.38
C THR A 48 -10.75 -16.99 -7.56
N PRO A 49 -10.86 -16.54 -8.83
CA PRO A 49 -10.41 -17.34 -9.96
C PRO A 49 -8.98 -17.82 -9.79
N SER A 50 -8.02 -16.94 -9.49
CA SER A 50 -6.60 -17.31 -9.34
C SER A 50 -6.30 -18.33 -8.23
N CYS A 51 -7.28 -18.68 -7.38
CA CYS A 51 -7.15 -19.72 -6.37
C CYS A 51 -7.51 -21.12 -6.88
N LEU A 52 -8.09 -21.23 -8.09
CA LEU A 52 -8.46 -22.50 -8.69
C LEU A 52 -7.22 -23.30 -9.15
N PRO A 53 -7.27 -24.65 -9.12
CA PRO A 53 -6.17 -25.49 -9.58
C PRO A 53 -5.93 -25.31 -11.09
N PRO A 54 -4.70 -25.57 -11.60
CA PRO A 54 -4.37 -25.46 -13.01
C PRO A 54 -5.33 -26.23 -13.95
N SER A 55 -5.87 -27.35 -13.49
CA SER A 55 -6.83 -28.17 -14.25
C SER A 55 -8.15 -27.46 -14.54
N ALA A 56 -8.55 -26.47 -13.73
CA ALA A 56 -9.78 -25.69 -13.94
C ALA A 56 -9.66 -24.74 -15.14
N TYR A 57 -8.44 -24.51 -15.64
CA TYR A 57 -8.19 -23.58 -16.73
C TYR A 57 -7.97 -24.25 -18.08
N ALA A 58 -7.64 -25.55 -18.12
CA ALA A 58 -7.30 -26.21 -19.37
C ALA A 58 -8.42 -26.04 -20.43
N PRO A 59 -8.10 -25.64 -21.67
CA PRO A 59 -6.76 -25.47 -22.27
C PRO A 59 -6.14 -24.06 -22.12
N LEU A 60 -6.79 -23.14 -21.42
CA LEU A 60 -6.33 -21.76 -21.22
C LEU A 60 -5.16 -21.69 -20.23
N PRO A 61 -4.30 -20.64 -20.33
CA PRO A 61 -3.26 -20.40 -19.35
C PRO A 61 -3.86 -20.08 -17.98
N GLN A 62 -3.13 -20.47 -16.92
CA GLN A 62 -3.47 -20.13 -15.55
C GLN A 62 -3.46 -18.60 -15.36
N LEU A 63 -4.46 -18.08 -14.64
CA LEU A 63 -4.51 -16.67 -14.30
C LEU A 63 -3.43 -16.27 -13.32
N GLN A 64 -2.85 -15.10 -13.57
CA GLN A 64 -2.01 -14.41 -12.59
C GLN A 64 -2.87 -13.89 -11.43
N PRO A 65 -2.44 -14.08 -10.17
CA PRO A 65 -3.17 -13.59 -9.01
C PRO A 65 -3.32 -12.08 -9.02
N ARG A 66 -4.54 -11.61 -8.76
CA ARG A 66 -4.86 -10.21 -8.50
C ARG A 66 -5.14 -9.99 -7.04
N PHE A 67 -4.81 -8.80 -6.56
CA PHE A 67 -4.92 -8.44 -5.17
C PHE A 67 -5.63 -7.11 -5.00
N MET A 68 -6.37 -7.00 -3.90
CA MET A 68 -7.02 -5.77 -3.47
C MET A 68 -6.69 -5.55 -2.00
N HIS A 69 -6.16 -4.38 -1.71
CA HIS A 69 -5.78 -3.95 -0.37
C HIS A 69 -6.78 -2.93 0.13
N PHE A 70 -7.15 -3.05 1.40
CA PHE A 70 -7.81 -1.99 2.17
C PHE A 70 -6.88 -1.59 3.31
N LEU A 71 -6.69 -0.30 3.50
CA LEU A 71 -5.88 0.26 4.58
C LEU A 71 -6.61 1.42 5.24
N SER A 72 -6.66 1.39 6.56
CA SER A 72 -7.07 2.50 7.41
C SER A 72 -5.93 2.82 8.39
N LEU A 73 -5.65 4.12 8.55
CA LEU A 73 -4.59 4.63 9.41
C LEU A 73 -5.22 5.59 10.42
N SER A 74 -4.91 5.43 11.72
CA SER A 74 -5.52 6.27 12.76
C SER A 74 -5.17 7.76 12.67
N HIS A 75 -4.11 8.10 11.93
CA HIS A 75 -3.67 9.47 11.68
C HIS A 75 -4.16 10.02 10.33
N PHE A 76 -4.98 9.25 9.59
CA PHE A 76 -5.76 9.69 8.44
C PHE A 76 -7.22 9.29 8.65
N GLN A 77 -7.92 9.98 9.56
CA GLN A 77 -9.29 9.63 9.92
C GLN A 77 -10.33 10.07 8.88
N SER A 78 -9.96 11.01 8.01
CA SER A 78 -10.84 11.57 6.99
C SER A 78 -10.97 10.71 5.74
N HIS A 79 -10.21 9.61 5.62
CA HIS A 79 -10.27 8.72 4.46
C HIS A 79 -9.62 7.35 4.72
N GLY A 80 -9.95 6.39 3.87
CA GLY A 80 -9.26 5.11 3.77
C GLY A 80 -8.68 4.89 2.38
N PHE A 81 -7.74 3.96 2.27
CA PHE A 81 -7.01 3.70 1.04
C PHE A 81 -7.36 2.32 0.49
N VAL A 82 -7.55 2.25 -0.82
CA VAL A 82 -7.76 1.01 -1.56
C VAL A 82 -6.73 0.92 -2.68
N TYR A 83 -6.03 -0.21 -2.78
CA TYR A 83 -5.03 -0.42 -3.83
C TYR A 83 -5.26 -1.76 -4.52
N ILE A 84 -5.51 -1.71 -5.81
CA ILE A 84 -5.95 -2.85 -6.61
C ILE A 84 -4.94 -3.10 -7.72
N SER A 85 -4.53 -4.35 -7.90
CA SER A 85 -3.73 -4.74 -9.06
C SER A 85 -4.58 -4.70 -10.32
N ASP A 86 -4.07 -4.13 -11.39
CA ASP A 86 -4.79 -4.08 -12.66
C ASP A 86 -4.92 -5.49 -13.26
N ARG A 87 -5.80 -5.62 -14.26
CA ARG A 87 -5.88 -6.86 -15.04
C ARG A 87 -4.60 -7.01 -15.87
N PRO A 88 -4.06 -8.24 -16.01
CA PRO A 88 -2.99 -8.47 -16.95
C PRO A 88 -3.41 -8.01 -18.35
N SER A 89 -2.49 -7.33 -19.04
CA SER A 89 -2.66 -6.86 -20.42
C SER A 89 -1.57 -7.51 -21.29
N PRO A 90 -1.94 -8.27 -22.35
CA PRO A 90 -3.31 -8.58 -22.78
C PRO A 90 -4.04 -9.49 -21.77
N ASP A 91 -5.36 -9.37 -21.71
CA ASP A 91 -6.19 -10.26 -20.88
C ASP A 91 -6.03 -11.69 -21.45
N PRO A 92 -5.54 -12.66 -20.66
CA PRO A 92 -5.28 -14.03 -21.13
C PRO A 92 -6.55 -14.72 -21.63
N TRP A 93 -7.73 -14.20 -21.27
CA TRP A 93 -9.02 -14.73 -21.69
C TRP A 93 -9.79 -13.78 -22.60
N ALA A 94 -9.17 -12.68 -23.06
CA ALA A 94 -9.78 -11.90 -24.12
C ALA A 94 -9.99 -12.81 -25.34
N PRO A 95 -11.17 -12.79 -25.99
CA PRO A 95 -11.31 -13.42 -27.29
C PRO A 95 -10.25 -12.80 -28.19
N SER A 96 -9.39 -13.64 -28.77
CA SER A 96 -8.39 -13.24 -29.75
C SER A 96 -9.09 -12.35 -30.77
N GLN A 97 -8.79 -11.05 -30.76
CA GLN A 97 -9.33 -10.18 -31.78
C GLN A 97 -8.91 -10.76 -33.13
N PRO A 98 -9.85 -10.97 -34.08
CA PRO A 98 -9.46 -11.36 -35.41
C PRO A 98 -8.57 -10.25 -35.95
N HIS A 99 -7.28 -10.53 -36.09
CA HIS A 99 -6.40 -9.72 -36.91
C HIS A 99 -7.09 -9.60 -38.28
N HIS A 100 -7.52 -8.40 -38.66
CA HIS A 100 -7.70 -8.06 -40.06
C HIS A 100 -6.30 -8.05 -40.70
N SER A 101 -5.75 -9.23 -40.93
CA SER A 101 -4.64 -9.45 -41.83
C SER A 101 -5.22 -9.39 -43.23
N GLN A 102 -4.95 -8.28 -43.91
CA GLN A 102 -5.18 -8.12 -45.33
C GLN A 102 -4.43 -9.23 -46.09
N ALA A 103 -5.10 -9.74 -47.12
CA ALA A 103 -4.81 -10.95 -47.89
C ALA A 103 -3.37 -11.08 -48.44
N GLY A 104 -2.89 -12.33 -48.58
CA GLY A 104 -1.61 -12.59 -49.23
C GLY A 104 -1.10 -14.05 -49.26
N ILE A 105 -1.88 -14.97 -49.85
CA ILE A 105 -1.46 -16.12 -50.69
C ILE A 105 -0.24 -16.98 -50.26
N HIS A 106 -0.48 -18.22 -49.79
CA HIS A 106 -0.17 -19.49 -50.50
C HIS A 106 -0.26 -20.70 -49.56
N ALA A 107 -1.04 -21.69 -49.97
CA ALA A 107 -1.12 -23.03 -49.40
C ALA A 107 -0.25 -23.99 -50.22
N HIS A 108 0.38 -24.99 -49.58
CA HIS A 108 0.32 -26.41 -49.97
C HIS A 108 0.91 -27.34 -48.87
N PRO A 109 0.54 -28.63 -48.80
CA PRO A 109 0.57 -29.45 -47.57
C PRO A 109 1.51 -30.68 -47.61
N THR A 110 1.49 -31.44 -46.49
CA THR A 110 1.40 -32.93 -46.35
C THR A 110 2.55 -33.67 -45.61
N GLN A 111 2.14 -34.41 -44.54
CA GLN A 111 2.64 -35.72 -43.99
C GLN A 111 4.11 -35.84 -43.49
N GLN A 112 4.51 -36.65 -42.50
CA GLN A 112 3.93 -37.81 -41.80
C GLN A 112 4.67 -38.12 -40.46
N GLN A 113 4.06 -39.05 -39.73
CA GLN A 113 4.16 -39.55 -38.34
C GLN A 113 5.37 -40.49 -37.92
N ILE A 114 5.85 -40.31 -36.66
CA ILE A 114 6.32 -41.24 -35.55
C ILE A 114 7.72 -41.99 -35.52
N PRO A 115 8.22 -42.54 -34.36
CA PRO A 115 9.59 -42.35 -33.78
C PRO A 115 10.29 -43.70 -33.41
N PRO A 116 10.99 -43.92 -32.25
CA PRO A 116 12.17 -43.29 -31.61
C PRO A 116 13.39 -44.26 -31.47
N GLN A 117 14.60 -43.78 -31.12
CA GLN A 117 15.50 -44.35 -30.06
C GLN A 117 16.92 -43.70 -30.01
N PRO A 118 17.68 -43.87 -28.88
CA PRO A 118 18.62 -42.88 -28.38
C PRO A 118 20.10 -43.23 -28.63
N SER A 119 20.98 -42.23 -28.62
CA SER A 119 22.33 -42.40 -28.08
C SER A 119 22.98 -41.08 -27.71
N SER A 120 23.64 -41.13 -26.56
CA SER A 120 24.50 -40.17 -25.89
C SER A 120 25.70 -39.71 -26.73
N SER A 121 26.12 -38.44 -26.60
CA SER A 121 27.45 -38.06 -26.06
C SER A 121 27.74 -36.57 -26.19
N ASN A 122 28.44 -36.05 -25.17
CA ASN A 122 28.98 -34.71 -25.03
C ASN A 122 29.60 -34.11 -26.30
N ARG A 123 29.28 -32.84 -26.60
CA ARG A 123 30.26 -31.94 -27.21
C ARG A 123 30.03 -30.48 -26.80
N LEU A 124 31.08 -29.93 -26.22
CA LEU A 124 31.29 -28.54 -25.85
C LEU A 124 31.66 -27.77 -27.12
N VAL A 125 30.85 -26.80 -27.56
CA VAL A 125 31.28 -25.72 -28.49
C VAL A 125 30.55 -24.42 -28.13
N LYS A 126 31.35 -23.36 -28.19
CA LYS A 126 31.16 -21.94 -27.92
C LYS A 126 30.88 -21.23 -29.25
N GLU A 127 29.85 -20.37 -29.30
CA GLU A 127 29.68 -19.16 -30.16
C GLU A 127 28.17 -18.80 -30.16
N GLU A 128 27.76 -17.66 -29.63
CA GLU A 128 27.69 -16.31 -30.24
C GLU A 128 26.42 -16.09 -31.08
N ASP A 129 25.74 -14.99 -30.76
CA ASP A 129 24.57 -14.35 -31.39
C ASP A 129 23.24 -15.11 -31.55
N ALA A 130 22.32 -14.84 -30.59
CA ALA A 130 20.88 -14.79 -30.86
C ALA A 130 20.24 -13.66 -30.03
N PRO A 131 19.38 -12.82 -30.63
CA PRO A 131 18.90 -11.60 -30.01
C PRO A 131 18.03 -11.92 -28.79
N GLN A 132 18.38 -11.33 -27.65
CA GLN A 132 17.53 -11.28 -26.47
C GLN A 132 16.19 -10.64 -26.87
N VAL A 133 15.19 -11.48 -27.09
CA VAL A 133 13.80 -11.04 -27.02
C VAL A 133 13.63 -10.48 -25.62
N SER A 134 13.49 -9.15 -25.58
CA SER A 134 13.19 -8.36 -24.42
C SER A 134 12.14 -9.07 -23.59
N ARG A 135 12.55 -9.56 -22.40
CA ARG A 135 11.62 -9.75 -21.30
C ARG A 135 11.11 -8.35 -20.98
N SER A 136 10.05 -7.95 -21.67
CA SER A 136 9.23 -6.83 -21.23
C SER A 136 8.79 -7.20 -19.83
N SER A 137 9.43 -6.60 -18.83
CA SER A 137 8.89 -6.55 -17.50
C SER A 137 7.55 -5.84 -17.64
N SER A 138 6.47 -6.61 -17.77
CA SER A 138 5.13 -6.08 -17.60
C SER A 138 5.08 -5.53 -16.19
N SER A 139 5.27 -4.21 -16.06
CA SER A 139 4.96 -3.52 -14.83
C SER A 139 3.48 -3.76 -14.60
N SER A 140 3.14 -4.69 -13.70
CA SER A 140 1.78 -4.83 -13.23
C SER A 140 1.40 -3.44 -12.70
N SER A 141 0.56 -2.70 -13.43
CA SER A 141 0.10 -1.41 -12.98
C SER A 141 -0.90 -1.66 -11.86
N TRP A 142 -0.87 -0.79 -10.84
CA TRP A 142 -1.79 -0.87 -9.72
C TRP A 142 -2.45 0.49 -9.55
N THR A 143 -3.73 0.46 -9.19
CA THR A 143 -4.55 1.66 -9.08
C THR A 143 -4.83 1.97 -7.61
N MET A 144 -4.42 3.16 -7.14
CA MET A 144 -4.68 3.68 -5.80
C MET A 144 -5.97 4.52 -5.80
N MET A 145 -6.82 4.30 -4.81
CA MET A 145 -8.04 5.06 -4.56
C MET A 145 -8.05 5.50 -3.09
N THR A 146 -8.36 6.77 -2.88
CA THR A 146 -8.57 7.34 -1.56
C THR A 146 -10.06 7.63 -1.42
N LEU A 147 -10.71 7.09 -0.40
CA LEU A 147 -12.18 7.17 -0.24
C LEU A 147 -12.50 7.82 1.11
N ASP A 148 -13.54 8.65 1.18
CA ASP A 148 -14.07 9.11 2.46
C ASP A 148 -14.52 7.91 3.34
N PRO A 149 -14.68 8.08 4.66
CA PRO A 149 -14.92 6.96 5.55
C PRO A 149 -16.22 6.20 5.25
N ALA A 150 -17.28 6.89 4.81
CA ALA A 150 -18.56 6.26 4.50
C ALA A 150 -18.45 5.42 3.21
N SER A 151 -17.82 5.97 2.17
CA SER A 151 -17.55 5.27 0.91
C SER A 151 -16.60 4.10 1.11
N PHE A 152 -15.53 4.27 1.90
CA PHE A 152 -14.58 3.21 2.22
C PHE A 152 -15.27 2.03 2.91
N ASN A 153 -16.07 2.29 3.94
CA ASN A 153 -16.78 1.25 4.68
C ASN A 153 -17.83 0.55 3.81
N SER A 154 -18.56 1.31 2.99
CA SER A 154 -19.55 0.77 2.06
C SER A 154 -18.90 -0.10 1.00
N PHE A 155 -17.80 0.36 0.40
CA PHE A 155 -17.05 -0.38 -0.62
C PHE A 155 -16.44 -1.66 -0.03
N LEU A 156 -15.87 -1.58 1.17
CA LEU A 156 -15.39 -2.76 1.90
C LEU A 156 -16.52 -3.76 2.17
N ALA A 157 -17.67 -3.30 2.66
CA ALA A 157 -18.80 -4.16 2.96
C ALA A 157 -19.36 -4.86 1.71
N ILE A 158 -19.53 -4.13 0.60
CA ILE A 158 -19.97 -4.69 -0.68
C ILE A 158 -18.95 -5.71 -1.19
N THR A 159 -17.66 -5.38 -1.14
CA THR A 159 -16.58 -6.26 -1.58
C THR A 159 -16.58 -7.57 -0.81
N LEU A 160 -16.66 -7.50 0.52
CA LEU A 160 -16.58 -8.67 1.39
C LEU A 160 -17.87 -9.51 1.44
N ARG A 161 -19.03 -8.92 1.12
CA ARG A 161 -20.32 -9.64 1.21
C ARG A 161 -20.89 -10.00 -0.15
N ALA A 162 -21.00 -9.03 -1.06
CA ALA A 162 -21.64 -9.22 -2.36
C ALA A 162 -20.64 -9.71 -3.42
N CYS A 163 -19.37 -9.32 -3.32
CA CYS A 163 -18.32 -9.72 -4.26
C CYS A 163 -17.42 -10.84 -3.74
N GLU A 164 -17.83 -11.55 -2.68
CA GLU A 164 -17.11 -12.70 -2.11
C GLU A 164 -16.81 -13.79 -3.16
N PRO A 165 -17.70 -14.12 -4.12
CA PRO A 165 -17.37 -15.05 -5.20
C PRO A 165 -16.23 -14.58 -6.11
N LEU A 166 -15.95 -13.27 -6.17
CA LEU A 166 -14.90 -12.68 -6.99
C LEU A 166 -13.60 -12.43 -6.21
N TRP A 167 -13.71 -12.23 -4.89
CA TRP A 167 -12.60 -11.87 -4.01
C TRP A 167 -12.60 -12.72 -2.75
N CYS A 168 -11.56 -13.52 -2.59
CA CYS A 168 -11.31 -14.27 -1.37
C CYS A 168 -10.48 -13.45 -0.38
N HIS A 169 -10.93 -13.39 0.87
CA HIS A 169 -10.15 -12.78 1.95
C HIS A 169 -8.91 -13.62 2.25
N ARG A 170 -7.75 -12.97 2.36
CA ARG A 170 -6.46 -13.65 2.62
C ARG A 170 -5.99 -13.41 4.04
N HIS A 171 -5.99 -12.17 4.49
CA HIS A 171 -5.64 -11.85 5.86
C HIS A 171 -6.11 -10.46 6.28
N THR A 172 -6.23 -10.28 7.60
CA THR A 172 -6.35 -8.97 8.25
C THR A 172 -5.18 -8.79 9.19
N MET A 173 -4.54 -7.63 9.12
CA MET A 173 -3.44 -7.24 9.98
C MET A 173 -3.75 -5.95 10.73
N LEU A 174 -3.37 -5.91 12.00
CA LEU A 174 -3.56 -4.79 12.89
C LEU A 174 -2.25 -4.42 13.55
N VAL A 175 -2.08 -3.13 13.85
CA VAL A 175 -1.06 -2.65 14.78
C VAL A 175 -1.60 -2.68 16.21
N THR A 176 -0.83 -3.29 17.10
CA THR A 176 -1.09 -3.36 18.55
C THR A 176 0.07 -2.71 19.30
N GLY A 177 -0.21 -2.10 20.47
CA GLY A 177 0.84 -1.39 21.22
C GLY A 177 1.45 -0.18 20.49
N GLY A 178 0.72 0.39 19.52
CA GLY A 178 1.19 1.50 18.71
C GLY A 178 1.49 2.73 19.58
N THR A 179 2.74 3.19 19.54
CA THR A 179 3.24 4.35 20.29
C THR A 179 3.85 5.37 19.33
N ILE A 180 3.60 6.65 19.56
CA ILE A 180 4.16 7.77 18.81
C ILE A 180 5.27 8.43 19.63
N PHE A 181 6.35 8.83 18.98
CA PHE A 181 7.44 9.63 19.52
C PHE A 181 7.68 10.83 18.61
N GLU A 182 8.15 11.93 19.18
CA GLU A 182 8.59 13.11 18.43
C GLU A 182 10.03 13.44 18.81
N VAL A 183 10.88 13.63 17.80
CA VAL A 183 12.32 13.90 17.94
C VAL A 183 12.72 14.93 16.90
N GLY A 184 12.81 16.20 17.28
CA GLY A 184 13.10 17.29 16.35
C GLY A 184 12.11 17.32 15.18
N ASP A 185 12.62 17.27 13.95
CA ASP A 185 11.83 17.28 12.71
C ASP A 185 11.25 15.90 12.33
N PHE A 186 11.37 14.90 13.21
CA PHE A 186 10.89 13.54 12.99
C PHE A 186 9.72 13.19 13.90
N ARG A 187 8.69 12.57 13.31
CA ARG A 187 7.68 11.80 14.05
C ARG A 187 7.88 10.32 13.78
N ILE A 188 7.91 9.53 14.84
CA ILE A 188 8.17 8.09 14.78
C ILE A 188 6.95 7.37 15.33
N ARG A 189 6.42 6.40 14.58
CA ARG A 189 5.32 5.54 15.03
C ARG A 189 5.82 4.10 15.07
N ILE A 190 5.79 3.48 16.24
CA ILE A 190 6.29 2.10 16.46
C ILE A 190 5.12 1.24 16.94
N GLY A 191 4.97 0.01 16.43
CA GLY A 191 3.95 -0.90 16.94
C GLY A 191 4.13 -2.36 16.51
N ASP A 192 3.43 -3.27 17.20
CA ASP A 192 3.42 -4.69 16.88
C ASP A 192 2.41 -5.00 15.80
N LEU A 193 2.86 -5.61 14.71
CA LEU A 193 2.01 -6.09 13.63
C LEU A 193 1.53 -7.51 13.92
N ARG A 194 0.22 -7.67 13.98
CA ARG A 194 -0.44 -8.97 14.21
C ARG A 194 -1.44 -9.25 13.10
N GLN A 195 -1.38 -10.46 12.57
CA GLN A 195 -2.49 -10.99 11.79
C GLN A 195 -3.59 -11.44 12.74
N THR A 196 -4.83 -11.06 12.48
CA THR A 196 -6.01 -11.49 13.26
C THR A 196 -6.89 -12.49 12.53
N GLN A 197 -6.86 -12.47 11.20
CA GLN A 197 -7.60 -13.39 10.33
C GLN A 197 -6.69 -13.89 9.19
N PRO A 198 -6.87 -15.12 8.68
CA PRO A 198 -7.80 -16.15 9.18
C PRO A 198 -7.33 -16.80 10.49
N VAL A 199 -6.02 -16.81 10.74
CA VAL A 199 -5.42 -17.33 11.98
C VAL A 199 -4.62 -16.23 12.65
N GLN A 200 -4.78 -16.11 13.96
CA GLN A 200 -4.02 -15.14 14.74
C GLN A 200 -2.53 -15.48 14.74
N ARG A 201 -1.69 -14.53 14.33
CA ARG A 201 -0.25 -14.74 14.27
C ARG A 201 0.50 -13.42 14.45
N VAL A 202 1.51 -13.43 15.32
CA VAL A 202 2.46 -12.32 15.41
C VAL A 202 3.27 -12.27 14.13
N ARG A 203 3.33 -11.11 13.49
CA ARG A 203 4.09 -10.90 12.25
C ARG A 203 5.41 -10.20 12.50
N GLY A 204 5.44 -9.20 13.38
CA GLY A 204 6.66 -8.44 13.63
C GLY A 204 6.42 -7.11 14.33
N CYS A 205 7.41 -6.24 14.26
CA CYS A 205 7.32 -4.84 14.64
C CYS A 205 7.38 -3.96 13.38
N ILE A 206 6.57 -2.91 13.33
CA ILE A 206 6.62 -1.89 12.29
C ILE A 206 7.09 -0.56 12.88
N VAL A 207 7.89 0.17 12.11
CA VAL A 207 8.39 1.50 12.43
C VAL A 207 8.09 2.39 11.24
N GLU A 208 7.31 3.44 11.46
CA GLU A 208 7.11 4.53 10.53
C GLU A 208 7.93 5.72 11.00
N ILE A 209 8.69 6.31 10.09
CA ILE A 209 9.47 7.53 10.32
C ILE A 209 8.98 8.58 9.31
N GLU A 210 8.44 9.66 9.84
CA GLU A 210 7.94 10.81 9.10
C GLU A 210 8.92 11.97 9.30
N TYR A 211 9.53 12.45 8.22
CA TYR A 211 10.37 13.65 8.21
C TYR A 211 9.55 14.84 7.74
N ARG A 212 9.43 15.86 8.60
CA ARG A 212 8.60 17.06 8.36
C ARG A 212 9.31 18.21 7.67
N GLY A 213 10.62 18.13 7.51
CA GLY A 213 11.42 19.27 7.08
C GLY A 213 11.82 20.19 8.23
N PRO A 214 12.82 21.06 8.02
CA PRO A 214 13.34 21.94 9.05
C PRO A 214 12.31 23.01 9.42
N GLY A 215 12.00 23.16 10.71
CA GLY A 215 11.22 24.30 11.21
C GLY A 215 9.71 24.13 11.18
N GLN A 216 9.18 22.97 10.81
CA GLN A 216 7.78 22.60 11.12
C GLN A 216 7.64 22.27 12.62
N THR A 217 7.87 23.28 13.45
CA THR A 217 7.42 23.24 14.84
C THR A 217 5.90 23.27 14.85
N VAL A 218 5.32 22.35 15.61
CA VAL A 218 3.88 22.13 15.75
C VAL A 218 3.16 23.46 15.91
N THR A 219 2.48 23.94 14.86
CA THR A 219 1.26 24.70 15.10
C THR A 219 0.20 23.67 15.44
N PRO A 220 -0.46 23.75 16.59
CA PRO A 220 -1.53 22.83 16.98
C PRO A 220 -2.81 23.13 16.17
N LYS A 221 -2.70 23.27 14.84
CA LYS A 221 -3.85 23.32 13.93
C LYS A 221 -4.22 21.95 13.37
N ASP A 222 -3.35 20.96 13.51
CA ASP A 222 -3.69 19.52 13.38
C ASP A 222 -4.28 18.95 14.69
N SER A 223 -4.69 19.80 15.63
CA SER A 223 -5.38 19.36 16.85
C SER A 223 -6.86 19.01 16.63
N ASP A 224 -7.38 19.10 15.40
CA ASP A 224 -8.71 18.59 15.03
C ASP A 224 -8.77 17.04 14.96
N TRP A 225 -7.65 16.33 15.16
CA TRP A 225 -7.59 14.87 15.11
C TRP A 225 -7.75 14.17 16.47
N TYR A 226 -7.95 14.92 17.56
CA TYR A 226 -8.30 14.39 18.88
C TYR A 226 -9.79 14.57 19.15
N LEU A 227 -10.60 13.59 18.72
CA LEU A 227 -11.84 13.32 19.44
C LEU A 227 -11.54 12.29 20.55
N PRO A 228 -11.97 12.54 21.80
CA PRO A 228 -11.84 11.55 22.86
C PRO A 228 -12.63 10.30 22.48
N VAL A 229 -12.04 9.14 22.77
CA VAL A 229 -12.73 7.85 22.75
C VAL A 229 -13.97 7.99 23.63
N SER A 230 -15.15 7.92 23.01
CA SER A 230 -16.42 7.92 23.74
C SER A 230 -16.48 6.66 24.62
N GLU A 231 -16.43 6.85 25.94
CA GLU A 231 -16.90 5.86 26.89
C GLU A 231 -18.40 5.60 26.66
N PRO A 232 -18.92 4.39 26.95
CA PRO A 232 -20.33 4.08 26.71
C PRO A 232 -21.21 4.90 27.65
N ALA A 233 -21.91 5.89 27.10
CA ALA A 233 -22.85 6.73 27.83
C ALA A 233 -24.10 5.93 28.23
N THR A 234 -24.30 5.81 29.54
CA THR A 234 -25.58 5.57 30.20
C THR A 234 -26.61 6.65 29.82
N SER A 235 -27.85 6.19 29.68
CA SER A 235 -29.09 6.92 29.35
C SER A 235 -29.32 8.25 30.10
N ALA A 236 -29.70 9.31 29.37
CA ALA A 236 -30.69 10.31 29.79
C ALA A 236 -31.18 11.15 28.58
N ALA A 237 -32.37 11.74 28.73
CA ALA A 237 -33.34 12.05 27.68
C ALA A 237 -33.30 13.50 27.13
N LEU A 238 -33.89 13.63 25.93
CA LEU A 238 -34.67 14.73 25.30
C LEU A 238 -34.27 16.21 25.50
N GLY A 239 -34.11 16.90 24.37
CA GLY A 239 -34.21 18.36 24.25
C GLY A 239 -33.81 18.86 22.86
N VAL A 240 -34.79 19.11 22.00
CA VAL A 240 -34.66 19.81 20.71
C VAL A 240 -34.68 21.31 21.00
N GLU A 241 -33.66 22.08 20.59
CA GLU A 241 -33.81 23.48 20.15
C GLU A 241 -32.67 23.91 19.20
N ASP A 242 -33.07 24.71 18.21
CA ASP A 242 -32.32 25.31 17.12
C ASP A 242 -31.13 26.18 17.58
N GLY A 243 -30.04 26.10 16.82
CA GLY A 243 -28.85 26.93 17.04
C GLY A 243 -27.84 26.82 15.91
N PHE A 244 -28.25 27.07 14.68
CA PHE A 244 -27.35 27.23 13.53
C PHE A 244 -26.54 28.54 13.68
N LEU A 245 -25.45 28.47 14.45
CA LEU A 245 -24.41 29.49 14.45
C LEU A 245 -23.34 29.10 13.44
N GLY A 246 -23.34 29.81 12.31
CA GLY A 246 -22.28 29.77 11.32
C GLY A 246 -20.96 30.20 11.94
N ILE A 247 -20.05 29.25 12.10
CA ILE A 247 -18.63 29.54 12.28
C ILE A 247 -18.01 29.57 10.89
N ALA A 248 -17.97 30.77 10.32
CA ALA A 248 -17.08 31.11 9.24
C ALA A 248 -15.63 31.04 9.78
N GLY A 249 -15.06 29.83 9.77
CA GLY A 249 -13.64 29.62 10.01
C GLY A 249 -12.87 29.98 8.75
N GLY A 250 -12.21 31.15 8.77
CA GLY A 250 -11.36 31.61 7.68
C GLY A 250 -10.35 30.56 7.28
N ALA A 251 -10.44 30.12 6.02
CA ALA A 251 -9.43 29.34 5.33
C ALA A 251 -8.14 30.17 5.26
N GLY A 252 -7.27 29.97 6.26
CA GLY A 252 -5.88 30.42 6.17
C GLY A 252 -5.18 29.59 5.09
N ASP A 253 -4.84 30.26 4.00
CA ASP A 253 -4.11 29.81 2.83
C ASP A 253 -2.67 29.40 3.20
N GLY A 254 -2.54 28.29 3.93
CA GLY A 254 -1.27 27.60 4.13
C GLY A 254 -0.95 26.81 2.87
N GLU A 255 -0.07 27.37 2.03
CA GLU A 255 0.38 26.74 0.79
C GLU A 255 1.08 25.40 1.11
N GLU A 256 0.35 24.28 1.02
CA GLU A 256 0.99 22.96 1.06
C GLU A 256 1.72 22.71 -0.25
N GLU A 257 3.01 22.98 -0.24
CA GLU A 257 3.89 22.67 -1.35
C GLU A 257 3.94 21.14 -1.58
N LEU A 258 3.73 20.77 -2.85
CA LEU A 258 3.82 19.39 -3.30
C LEU A 258 5.30 18.97 -3.33
N LEU A 259 5.62 17.91 -2.59
CA LEU A 259 6.98 17.34 -2.54
C LEU A 259 7.59 17.18 -3.93
N THR A 260 8.80 17.69 -4.11
CA THR A 260 9.61 17.44 -5.29
C THR A 260 10.34 16.11 -5.16
N GLU A 261 10.86 15.58 -6.29
CA GLU A 261 11.73 14.39 -6.24
C GLU A 261 13.02 14.67 -5.44
N GLU A 262 13.52 15.92 -5.49
CA GLU A 262 14.69 16.35 -4.74
C GLU A 262 14.43 16.32 -3.23
N ASP A 263 13.29 16.84 -2.79
CA ASP A 263 12.86 16.78 -1.38
C ASP A 263 12.76 15.32 -0.90
N TRP A 264 12.25 14.44 -1.75
CA TRP A 264 12.15 13.01 -1.43
C TRP A 264 13.52 12.36 -1.27
N VAL A 265 14.47 12.64 -2.16
CA VAL A 265 15.85 12.14 -2.08
C VAL A 265 16.54 12.60 -0.80
N VAL A 266 16.37 13.87 -0.44
CA VAL A 266 16.93 14.43 0.80
C VAL A 266 16.28 13.80 2.02
N GLY A 267 14.95 13.76 2.07
CA GLY A 267 14.19 13.18 3.18
C GLY A 267 14.50 11.69 3.39
N GLU A 268 14.62 10.91 2.30
CA GLU A 268 15.04 9.50 2.35
C GLU A 268 16.41 9.34 3.02
N LYS A 269 17.40 10.15 2.62
CA LYS A 269 18.74 10.09 3.20
C LYS A 269 18.71 10.39 4.70
N LEU A 270 17.96 11.41 5.10
CA LEU A 270 17.79 11.79 6.50
C LEU A 270 17.08 10.70 7.32
N ILE A 271 16.03 10.09 6.78
CA ILE A 271 15.33 8.98 7.42
C ILE A 271 16.26 7.78 7.61
N ARG A 272 17.08 7.43 6.62
CA ARG A 272 18.04 6.32 6.75
C ARG A 272 19.13 6.61 7.78
N GLU A 273 19.68 7.83 7.80
CA GLU A 273 20.65 8.22 8.82
C GLU A 273 20.04 8.17 10.23
N PHE A 274 18.82 8.70 10.37
CA PHE A 274 18.07 8.70 11.62
C PHE A 274 17.80 7.26 12.10
N TRP A 275 17.24 6.41 11.22
CA TRP A 275 17.02 4.99 11.49
C TRP A 275 18.32 4.28 11.90
N GLY A 276 19.43 4.59 11.23
CA GLY A 276 20.74 3.95 11.47
C GLY A 276 21.23 4.02 12.92
N ARG A 277 20.76 4.98 13.74
CA ARG A 277 21.18 5.11 15.15
C ARG A 277 20.46 4.18 16.12
N PHE A 278 19.31 3.62 15.73
CA PHE A 278 18.50 2.71 16.56
C PHE A 278 17.97 1.52 15.75
N ALA A 279 18.62 1.23 14.62
CA ALA A 279 18.24 0.18 13.71
C ALA A 279 18.43 -1.20 14.35
N VAL A 280 17.49 -2.11 14.07
CA VAL A 280 17.58 -3.51 14.47
C VAL A 280 17.94 -4.36 13.25
N PRO A 281 18.86 -5.34 13.36
CA PRO A 281 19.22 -6.23 12.26
C PRO A 281 18.01 -7.00 11.69
N GLY A 282 18.00 -7.20 10.37
CA GLY A 282 16.95 -7.94 9.68
C GLY A 282 15.68 -7.14 9.39
N ALA A 283 15.67 -5.83 9.65
CA ALA A 283 14.59 -4.95 9.23
C ALA A 283 14.49 -4.86 7.70
N LYS A 284 13.28 -5.02 7.17
CA LYS A 284 12.93 -4.75 5.78
C LYS A 284 12.52 -3.30 5.63
N GLU A 285 13.04 -2.63 4.62
CA GLU A 285 12.76 -1.22 4.34
C GLU A 285 11.76 -1.07 3.19
N ALA A 286 10.82 -0.14 3.32
CA ALA A 286 9.93 0.34 2.27
C ALA A 286 9.88 1.88 2.28
N ILE A 287 10.95 2.51 1.78
CA ILE A 287 10.98 3.96 1.51
C ILE A 287 10.68 4.21 0.04
N ARG A 288 11.36 3.51 -0.88
CA ARG A 288 11.11 3.56 -2.32
C ARG A 288 10.26 2.38 -2.75
N VAL A 289 9.00 2.63 -3.09
CA VAL A 289 8.07 1.63 -3.63
C VAL A 289 7.58 2.05 -5.02
N PRO A 290 7.19 1.10 -5.89
CA PRO A 290 6.66 1.42 -7.20
C PRO A 290 5.45 2.37 -7.12
N GLY A 291 5.45 3.40 -7.97
CA GLY A 291 4.34 4.34 -8.07
C GLY A 291 4.33 5.45 -7.01
N LEU A 292 5.41 5.64 -6.24
CA LEU A 292 5.56 6.84 -5.41
C LEU A 292 5.46 8.12 -6.23
N LEU A 293 4.94 9.19 -5.61
CA LEU A 293 4.76 10.52 -6.19
C LEU A 293 3.86 10.54 -7.44
N THR A 294 3.19 9.44 -7.78
CA THR A 294 2.36 9.36 -8.99
C THR A 294 1.21 10.37 -8.92
N GLU A 295 0.48 10.43 -7.81
CA GLU A 295 -0.61 11.39 -7.60
C GLU A 295 -0.09 12.81 -7.50
N THR A 296 1.02 13.01 -6.79
CA THR A 296 1.70 14.31 -6.67
C THR A 296 2.07 14.87 -8.04
N ASN A 297 2.66 14.05 -8.90
CA ASN A 297 3.05 14.43 -10.25
C ASN A 297 1.82 14.69 -11.15
N LYS A 298 0.77 13.85 -11.05
CA LYS A 298 -0.50 14.07 -11.77
C LYS A 298 -1.19 15.36 -11.33
N ALA A 299 -1.17 15.68 -10.04
CA ALA A 299 -1.74 16.90 -9.49
C ALA A 299 -0.98 18.13 -9.99
N ARG A 300 0.36 18.06 -9.96
CA ARG A 300 1.24 19.10 -10.52
C ARG A 300 0.95 19.35 -12.00
N GLN A 301 0.79 18.29 -12.80
CA GLN A 301 0.42 18.40 -14.22
C GLN A 301 -0.95 19.05 -14.45
N ARG A 302 -1.89 18.88 -13.50
CA ARG A 302 -3.23 19.49 -13.56
C ARG A 302 -3.28 20.91 -12.96
N GLY A 303 -2.15 21.43 -12.47
CA GLY A 303 -2.10 22.71 -11.78
C GLY A 303 -2.84 22.73 -10.43
N THR A 304 -3.22 21.56 -9.91
CA THR A 304 -3.95 21.43 -8.64
C THR A 304 -2.94 21.25 -7.50
N LYS A 305 -3.04 22.09 -6.47
CA LYS A 305 -2.15 22.04 -5.29
C LYS A 305 -2.45 20.87 -4.34
N ARG A 306 -3.69 20.37 -4.35
CA ARG A 306 -4.15 19.17 -3.66
C ARG A 306 -5.23 18.51 -4.52
N LEU A 307 -5.25 17.17 -4.63
CA LEU A 307 -6.52 16.47 -4.77
C LEU A 307 -6.96 16.21 -3.34
N THR A 308 -8.05 16.82 -2.89
CA THR A 308 -8.76 16.40 -1.68
C THR A 308 -9.92 15.48 -2.08
N THR A 309 -10.54 14.82 -1.11
CA THR A 309 -11.76 14.04 -1.30
C THR A 309 -12.95 14.91 -1.73
N MET A 310 -12.95 16.21 -1.41
CA MET A 310 -14.08 17.12 -1.65
C MET A 310 -13.99 17.91 -2.96
N ASP A 311 -12.79 18.21 -3.46
CA ASP A 311 -12.60 18.95 -4.74
C ASP A 311 -12.42 18.03 -5.95
N ALA A 312 -12.37 16.73 -5.71
CA ALA A 312 -12.24 15.72 -6.74
C ALA A 312 -13.63 15.35 -7.28
N GLY A 313 -13.88 15.69 -8.54
CA GLY A 313 -15.01 15.14 -9.28
C GLY A 313 -15.03 13.60 -9.27
N VAL A 314 -16.07 13.04 -9.92
CA VAL A 314 -16.64 11.68 -9.86
C VAL A 314 -15.66 10.47 -9.86
N THR A 315 -14.34 10.60 -10.04
CA THR A 315 -13.42 9.46 -10.26
C THR A 315 -12.11 9.33 -9.46
N ASN A 316 -11.61 10.28 -8.64
CA ASN A 316 -10.56 9.98 -7.61
C ASN A 316 -10.21 11.18 -6.71
N THR A 317 -10.07 10.93 -5.41
CA THR A 317 -10.39 11.80 -4.26
C THR A 317 -9.30 11.77 -3.17
N GLY A 318 -8.18 12.51 -3.29
CA GLY A 318 -7.20 12.68 -2.18
C GLY A 318 -5.74 12.25 -2.46
N ILE A 319 -4.75 13.17 -2.45
CA ILE A 319 -3.29 12.87 -2.50
C ILE A 319 -2.75 12.55 -1.11
N ALA A 320 -3.29 13.19 -0.07
CA ALA A 320 -2.74 13.11 1.28
C ALA A 320 -2.63 11.65 1.74
N GLY A 321 -1.43 11.23 2.13
CA GLY A 321 -1.17 9.88 2.63
C GLY A 321 -1.14 8.76 1.57
N ALA A 322 -1.41 9.02 0.29
CA ALA A 322 -1.44 7.98 -0.74
C ALA A 322 -0.08 7.25 -0.90
N ASP A 323 1.02 8.01 -0.86
CA ASP A 323 2.37 7.44 -0.93
C ASP A 323 2.72 6.61 0.31
N LEU A 324 2.35 7.09 1.50
CA LEU A 324 2.51 6.30 2.74
C LEU A 324 1.66 5.02 2.68
N ALA A 325 0.43 5.11 2.18
CA ALA A 325 -0.45 3.97 2.01
C ALA A 325 0.16 2.93 1.05
N ARG A 326 0.81 3.36 -0.04
CA ARG A 326 1.56 2.44 -0.91
C ARG A 326 2.70 1.76 -0.19
N GLN A 327 3.50 2.51 0.57
CA GLN A 327 4.61 1.94 1.33
C GLN A 327 4.10 0.86 2.28
N TYR A 328 3.03 1.14 3.03
CA TYR A 328 2.40 0.16 3.92
C TYR A 328 1.93 -1.05 3.14
N MET A 329 1.12 -0.83 2.11
CA MET A 329 0.52 -1.93 1.37
C MET A 329 1.57 -2.79 0.68
N GLU A 330 2.70 -2.23 0.26
CA GLU A 330 3.78 -3.02 -0.32
C GLU A 330 4.58 -3.79 0.73
N LEU A 331 4.91 -3.15 1.85
CA LEU A 331 5.59 -3.80 2.98
C LEU A 331 4.77 -4.97 3.55
N LEU A 332 3.44 -4.82 3.54
CA LEU A 332 2.47 -5.77 4.06
C LEU A 332 2.10 -6.89 3.06
N ARG A 333 2.68 -6.93 1.86
CA ARG A 333 2.53 -8.06 0.90
C ARG A 333 3.34 -9.29 1.30
N PHE A 334 3.06 -9.85 2.48
CA PHE A 334 3.73 -11.08 2.92
C PHE A 334 3.36 -12.28 2.04
N ASN A 335 4.39 -13.02 1.59
CA ASN A 335 4.28 -14.30 0.87
C ASN A 335 3.38 -14.26 -0.38
N ARG A 336 3.88 -13.64 -1.46
CA ARG A 336 3.40 -13.94 -2.83
C ARG A 336 3.71 -15.40 -3.18
#